data_AF-A0A662IKQ0-F1
#
_entry.id   AF-A0A662IKQ0-F1
#
_cell.length_a   1.000
_cell.length_b   1.000
_cell.length_c   1.000
_cell.angle_alpha   90.00
_cell.angle_beta   90.00
_cell.angle_gamma   90.00
#
_symmetry.space_group_name_H-M   'P 1'
#
loop_
_entity.id
_entity.type
_entity.pdbx_description
1 polymer ?
#
loop_
_entity_poly.entity_id
_entity_poly.type
_entity_poly.pdbx_seq_one_letter_code
_entity_poly.pdbx_strand_id
1 'polypeptide(L)'
;MVAPEAITKKAVKTKIKEIAGANIRVSDNAVNKLLKALNKFLEDIGTGVVEAAKARSRGESFMVTDKDVVKALEDKGLKSLIE
;
A
#
# COMPACT_ATOMS: atom_id res chain seq x y z
N MET A 1 -20.45 -10.34 1.79
CA MET A 1 -19.13 -10.75 2.33
C MET A 1 -18.26 -9.51 2.40
N VAL A 2 -17.81 -9.10 3.57
CA VAL A 2 -16.88 -7.96 3.71
C VAL A 2 -15.51 -8.46 3.27
N ALA A 3 -14.91 -7.84 2.26
CA ALA A 3 -13.55 -8.19 1.85
C ALA A 3 -12.61 -8.03 3.05
N PRO A 4 -11.76 -9.02 3.36
CA PRO A 4 -10.81 -8.88 4.46
C PRO A 4 -9.95 -7.64 4.22
N GLU A 5 -9.86 -6.74 5.22
CA GLU A 5 -8.96 -5.60 5.15
C GLU A 5 -7.55 -6.13 4.87
N ALA A 6 -6.92 -5.69 3.77
CA ALA A 6 -5.59 -6.14 3.36
C ALA A 6 -4.52 -5.88 4.44
N ILE A 7 -4.79 -4.94 5.35
CA ILE A 7 -3.92 -4.54 6.45
C ILE A 7 -4.73 -4.58 7.74
N THR A 8 -4.28 -5.36 8.73
CA THR A 8 -5.00 -5.51 10.01
C THR A 8 -4.47 -4.56 11.10
N LYS A 9 -5.34 -4.17 12.05
CA LYS A 9 -4.96 -3.40 13.25
C LYS A 9 -3.79 -4.03 14.00
N LYS A 10 -3.80 -5.36 14.11
CA LYS A 10 -2.75 -6.13 14.80
C LYS A 10 -1.41 -5.97 14.09
N ALA A 11 -1.38 -6.13 12.75
CA ALA A 11 -0.16 -5.99 11.96
C ALA A 11 0.46 -4.58 12.11
N VAL A 12 -0.37 -3.53 12.01
CA VAL A 12 0.06 -2.14 12.22
C VAL A 12 0.65 -1.94 13.61
N LYS A 13 -0.07 -2.39 14.65
CA LYS A 13 0.37 -2.21 16.05
C LYS A 13 1.67 -2.95 16.34
N THR A 14 1.82 -4.16 15.81
CA THR A 14 3.06 -4.94 15.93
C THR A 14 4.21 -4.23 15.23
N LYS A 15 4.03 -3.78 13.99
CA LYS A 15 5.08 -3.10 13.22
C LYS A 15 5.58 -1.82 13.89
N ILE A 16 4.67 -1.01 14.45
CA ILE A 16 5.04 0.20 15.20
C ILE A 16 5.90 -0.14 16.43
N LYS A 17 5.56 -1.22 17.14
CA LYS A 17 6.34 -1.68 18.30
C LYS A 17 7.73 -2.21 17.91
N GLU A 18 7.81 -2.95 16.81
CA GLU A 18 9.09 -3.42 16.26
C GLU A 18 10.00 -2.25 15.92
N ILE A 19 9.49 -1.25 15.19
CA ILE A 19 10.24 -0.05 14.80
C ILE A 19 10.70 0.74 16.03
N ALA A 20 9.86 0.82 17.08
CA ALA A 20 10.21 1.56 18.28
C ALA A 20 11.35 0.91 19.09
N GLY A 21 11.61 -0.39 18.93
CA GLY A 21 12.66 -1.10 19.67
C GLY A 21 12.50 -1.08 21.20
N ALA A 22 11.32 -0.68 21.69
CA ALA A 22 11.03 -0.44 23.10
C ALA A 22 9.58 -0.81 23.42
N ASN A 23 9.30 -1.02 24.72
CA ASN A 23 7.95 -1.35 25.19
C ASN A 23 7.04 -0.12 25.18
N ILE A 24 6.51 0.21 24.01
CA ILE A 24 5.59 1.33 23.82
C ILE A 24 4.12 0.88 23.87
N ARG A 25 3.26 1.79 24.34
CA ARG A 25 1.81 1.69 24.20
C ARG A 25 1.40 2.43 22.93
N VAL A 26 0.61 1.78 22.09
CA VAL A 26 0.03 2.37 20.87
C VAL A 26 -1.47 2.45 21.08
N SER A 27 -2.04 3.65 21.03
CA SER A 27 -3.48 3.86 21.18
C SER A 27 -4.23 3.36 19.95
N ASP A 28 -5.45 2.86 20.16
CA ASP A 28 -6.24 2.31 19.06
C ASP A 28 -6.67 3.40 18.06
N ASN A 29 -6.82 4.65 18.51
CA ASN A 29 -7.06 5.78 17.62
C ASN A 29 -5.88 6.03 16.66
N ALA A 30 -4.64 5.94 17.15
CA ALA A 30 -3.46 6.06 16.29
C ALA A 30 -3.40 4.93 15.25
N VAL A 31 -3.67 3.68 15.67
CA VAL A 31 -3.75 2.53 14.77
C VAL A 31 -4.84 2.73 13.70
N ASN A 32 -6.02 3.19 14.09
CA ASN A 32 -7.13 3.44 13.16
C ASN A 32 -6.81 4.53 12.14
N LYS A 33 -6.13 5.62 12.56
CA LYS A 33 -5.70 6.67 11.62
C LYS A 33 -4.67 6.14 10.63
N LEU A 34 -3.70 5.36 11.11
CA LEU A 34 -2.69 4.78 10.24
C LEU A 34 -3.31 3.79 9.25
N LEU A 35 -4.24 2.95 9.69
CA LEU A 35 -4.96 2.04 8.79
C LEU A 35 -5.69 2.77 7.68
N LYS A 36 -6.42 3.84 8.00
CA LYS A 36 -7.09 4.66 6.99
C LYS A 36 -6.09 5.23 5.98
N ALA A 37 -4.94 5.71 6.47
CA ALA A 37 -3.88 6.23 5.61
C ALA A 37 -3.29 5.14 4.71
N LEU A 38 -3.00 3.96 5.26
CA LEU A 38 -2.44 2.82 4.52
C LEU A 38 -3.41 2.26 3.48
N ASN A 39 -4.71 2.18 3.78
CA ASN A 39 -5.72 1.76 2.81
C ASN A 39 -5.82 2.77 1.67
N LYS A 40 -5.86 4.07 1.98
CA LYS A 40 -5.88 5.13 0.95
C LYS A 40 -4.61 5.13 0.11
N PHE A 41 -3.46 4.86 0.73
CA PHE A 41 -2.18 4.71 0.03
C PHE A 41 -2.18 3.50 -0.92
N LEU A 42 -2.72 2.36 -0.48
CA LEU A 42 -2.86 1.17 -1.31
C LEU A 42 -3.81 1.42 -2.49
N GLU A 43 -4.93 2.11 -2.28
CA GLU A 43 -5.85 2.50 -3.35
C GLU A 43 -5.19 3.44 -4.37
N ASP A 44 -4.44 4.43 -3.89
CA ASP A 44 -3.76 5.41 -4.74
C ASP A 44 -2.64 4.76 -5.57
N ILE A 45 -1.81 3.90 -4.96
CA ILE A 45 -0.80 3.12 -5.69
C ILE A 45 -1.49 2.14 -6.65
N GLY A 46 -2.48 1.39 -6.18
CA GLY A 46 -3.19 0.40 -7.00
C GLY A 46 -3.82 1.01 -8.25
N THR A 47 -4.36 2.23 -8.12
CA THR A 47 -4.86 3.00 -9.27
C THR A 47 -3.75 3.29 -10.27
N GLY A 48 -2.61 3.81 -9.82
CA GLY A 48 -1.45 4.06 -10.69
C GLY A 48 -0.90 2.79 -11.35
N VAL A 49 -0.87 1.66 -10.64
CA VAL A 49 -0.44 0.36 -11.20
C VAL A 49 -1.39 -0.09 -12.31
N VAL A 50 -2.70 0.04 -12.09
CA VAL A 50 -3.71 -0.30 -13.10
C VAL A 50 -3.59 0.62 -14.32
N GLU A 51 -3.37 1.92 -14.12
CA GLU A 51 -3.16 2.88 -15.20
C GLU A 51 -1.90 2.57 -16.02
N ALA A 52 -0.78 2.26 -15.35
CA ALA A 52 0.45 1.85 -16.01
C ALA A 52 0.24 0.56 -16.84
N ALA A 53 -0.43 -0.44 -16.26
CA ALA A 53 -0.73 -1.69 -16.95
C ALA A 53 -1.66 -1.47 -18.17
N LYS A 54 -2.70 -0.63 -18.03
CA LYS A 54 -3.58 -0.24 -19.14
C LYS A 54 -2.82 0.47 -20.26
N ALA A 55 -1.97 1.43 -19.91
CA ALA A 55 -1.18 2.19 -20.88
C ALA A 55 -0.23 1.28 -21.66
N ARG A 56 0.40 0.30 -20.99
CA ARG A 56 1.27 -0.70 -21.63
C ARG A 56 0.50 -1.63 -22.58
N SER A 57 -0.67 -2.10 -22.19
CA SER A 57 -1.45 -3.09 -22.94
C SER A 57 -2.32 -2.54 -24.07
N ARG A 58 -2.46 -1.21 -24.21
CA ARG A 58 -3.27 -0.54 -25.26
C ARG A 58 -4.77 -0.92 -25.34
N GLY A 59 -5.32 -1.76 -24.45
CA GLY A 59 -6.77 -1.94 -24.30
C GLY A 59 -7.31 -3.36 -24.11
N GLU A 60 -8.57 -3.40 -23.68
CA GLU A 60 -9.53 -4.49 -23.31
C GLU A 60 -9.13 -5.52 -22.25
N SER A 61 -7.92 -6.09 -22.28
CA SER A 61 -7.48 -7.04 -21.26
C SER A 61 -6.00 -6.83 -20.94
N PHE A 62 -5.68 -6.66 -19.66
CA PHE A 62 -4.33 -6.37 -19.22
C PHE A 62 -4.02 -7.13 -17.93
N MET A 63 -2.80 -7.65 -17.87
CA MET A 63 -2.23 -8.27 -16.68
C MET A 63 -1.33 -7.25 -16.01
N VAL A 64 -1.47 -7.09 -14.69
CA VAL A 64 -0.53 -6.31 -13.86
C VAL A 64 0.77 -7.09 -13.73
N THR A 65 1.88 -6.42 -14.03
CA THR A 65 3.24 -6.96 -13.95
C THR A 65 4.09 -6.14 -12.97
N ASP A 66 5.24 -6.69 -12.60
CA ASP A 66 6.27 -6.02 -11.81
C ASP A 66 6.66 -4.66 -12.41
N LYS A 67 6.79 -4.56 -13.74
CA LYS A 67 7.08 -3.31 -14.44
C LYS A 67 6.04 -2.22 -14.20
N ASP A 68 4.76 -2.60 -14.12
CA ASP A 68 3.68 -1.64 -13.87
C ASP A 68 3.74 -1.12 -12.43
N VAL A 69 4.14 -1.97 -11.47
CA VAL A 69 4.37 -1.60 -10.08
C VAL A 69 5.55 -0.64 -9.95
N VAL A 70 6.69 -0.96 -10.57
CA VAL A 70 7.88 -0.09 -10.60
C VAL A 70 7.53 1.26 -11.19
N LYS A 71 6.81 1.27 -12.33
CA LYS A 71 6.44 2.50 -13.03
C LYS A 71 5.50 3.38 -12.19
N ALA A 72 4.47 2.79 -11.60
CA ALA A 72 3.54 3.52 -10.75
C ALA A 72 4.21 4.12 -9.50
N LEU A 73 5.18 3.42 -8.91
CA LEU A 73 5.96 3.93 -7.79
C LEU A 73 6.93 5.04 -8.23
N GLU A 74 7.57 4.91 -9.40
CA GLU A 74 8.41 5.95 -9.97
C GLU A 74 7.64 7.24 -10.26
N ASP A 75 6.46 7.14 -10.88
CA ASP A 75 5.61 8.29 -11.21
C ASP A 75 5.08 9.01 -9.96
N LYS A 76 5.00 8.31 -8.82
CA LYS A 76 4.63 8.88 -7.52
C LYS A 76 5.83 9.33 -6.67
N GLY A 77 7.06 9.21 -7.17
CA GLY A 77 8.28 9.56 -6.42
C GLY A 77 8.59 8.60 -5.27
N LEU A 78 8.09 7.37 -5.33
CA LEU A 78 8.20 6.32 -4.31
C LEU A 78 9.09 5.15 -4.75
N LYS A 79 9.91 5.34 -5.79
CA LYS A 79 10.78 4.31 -6.35
C LYS A 79 11.69 3.66 -5.30
N SER A 80 12.18 4.44 -4.33
CA SER A 80 13.03 3.95 -3.24
C SER A 80 12.37 2.96 -2.29
N LEU A 81 11.03 2.76 -2.37
CA LEU A 81 10.34 1.75 -1.57
C LEU A 81 10.57 0.31 -2.08
N ILE A 82 11.13 0.15 -3.27
CA ILE A 82 11.35 -1.14 -3.93
C ILE A 82 12.80 -1.33 -4.42
N GLU A 83 13.71 -0.45 -4.00
CA GLU A 83 15.16 -0.56 -4.26
C GLU A 83 15.88 -1.43 -3.22
#